data_AF-A0A8J3DDY8-F1
#
_entry.id   AF-A0A8J3DDY8-F1
#
_cell.length_a   1.000
_cell.length_b   1.000
_cell.length_c   1.000
_cell.angle_alpha   90.00
_cell.angle_beta   90.00
_cell.angle_gamma   90.00
#
_symmetry.space_group_name_H-M   'P 1'
#
loop_
_entity.id
_entity.type
_entity.pdbx_description
1 polymer ?
#
loop_
_entity_poly.entity_id
_entity_poly.type
_entity_poly.pdbx_seq_one_letter_code
_entity_poly.pdbx_strand_id
1 'polypeptide(L)' 'MNQNINSPELAYLSPTTRERAIMLAQELINSNNLTPADAIRTAILQAKDWAVKSVNRNVWKKLKQVDSEGL' A
#
# COMPACT_ATOMS: atom_id res chain seq x y z
N MET A 1 16.83 11.84 11.57
CA MET A 1 17.34 11.39 10.26
C MET A 1 16.19 11.46 9.27
N ASN A 2 16.04 12.58 8.56
CA ASN A 2 15.07 12.71 7.48
C ASN A 2 15.70 12.14 6.20
N GLN A 3 15.72 10.81 6.08
CA GLN A 3 15.92 10.25 4.74
C GLN A 3 14.72 10.69 3.92
N ASN A 4 14.97 11.24 2.74
CA ASN A 4 13.97 11.99 1.97
C ASN A 4 12.91 11.03 1.40
N ILE A 5 11.95 10.59 2.23
CA ILE A 5 10.82 9.73 1.82
C ILE A 5 9.81 10.53 0.97
N ASN A 6 10.01 11.84 0.82
CA ASN A 6 9.20 12.68 -0.04
C ASN A 6 9.51 12.42 -1.52
N SER A 7 8.87 11.39 -2.07
CA SER A 7 8.80 11.15 -3.52
C SER A 7 7.49 11.73 -4.08
N PRO A 8 7.51 12.44 -5.22
CA PRO A 8 6.28 12.91 -5.88
C PRO A 8 5.35 11.75 -6.24
N GLU A 9 5.87 10.54 -6.42
CA GLU A 9 5.09 9.33 -6.70
C GLU A 9 4.13 8.96 -5.56
N LEU A 10 4.46 9.31 -4.31
CA LEU A 10 3.59 9.08 -3.15
C LEU A 10 2.39 10.04 -3.11
N ALA A 11 2.50 11.21 -3.75
CA ALA A 11 1.45 12.24 -3.74
C ALA A 11 0.19 11.80 -4.52
N TYR A 12 0.33 10.88 -5.48
CA TYR A 12 -0.79 10.36 -6.27
C TYR A 12 -1.51 9.17 -5.61
N LEU A 13 -1.04 8.71 -4.46
CA LEU A 13 -1.69 7.64 -3.70
C LEU A 13 -2.78 8.22 -2.78
N SER A 14 -3.81 7.41 -2.53
CA SER A 14 -4.80 7.70 -1.49
C SER A 14 -4.11 7.82 -0.12
N PRO A 15 -4.66 8.58 0.84
CA PRO A 15 -4.02 8.81 2.14
C PRO A 15 -3.60 7.51 2.83
N THR A 16 -4.49 6.51 2.86
CA THR A 16 -4.23 5.21 3.51
C THR A 16 -3.16 4.38 2.79
N THR A 17 -3.18 4.38 1.45
CA THR A 17 -2.16 3.67 0.66
C THR A 17 -0.81 4.37 0.75
N ARG A 18 -0.80 5.70 0.85
CA ARG A 18 0.39 6.53 1.03
C ARG A 18 1.06 6.25 2.37
N GLU A 19 0.31 6.29 3.47
CA GLU A 19 0.84 5.97 4.80
C GLU A 19 1.46 4.58 4.84
N ARG A 20 0.78 3.58 4.26
CA ARG A 20 1.31 2.21 4.18
C ARG A 20 2.58 2.13 3.34
N ALA A 21 2.65 2.85 2.21
CA ALA A 21 3.85 2.91 1.37
C ALA A 21 5.02 3.56 2.12
N ILE A 22 4.78 4.61 2.92
CA ILE A 22 5.81 5.26 3.74
C ILE A 22 6.36 4.28 4.79
N MET A 23 5.48 3.55 5.49
CA MET A 23 5.90 2.56 6.49
C MET A 23 6.76 1.45 5.86
N LEU A 24 6.29 0.88 4.74
CA LEU A 24 7.02 -0.16 4.01
C LEU A 24 8.35 0.34 3.48
N ALA A 25 8.41 1.58 2.97
CA ALA A 25 9.66 2.18 2.50
C ALA A 25 10.67 2.32 3.64
N GLN A 26 10.22 2.76 4.82
CA GLN A 26 11.08 2.89 5.99
C GLN A 26 11.61 1.53 6.45
N GLU A 27 10.78 0.49 6.45
CA GLU A 27 11.19 -0.87 6.76
C GLU A 27 12.23 -1.40 5.76
N LEU A 28 12.00 -1.20 4.45
CA LEU A 28 12.90 -1.66 3.39
C LEU A 28 14.26 -0.95 3.43
N ILE A 29 14.27 0.35 3.73
CA ILE A 29 15.50 1.13 3.94
C ILE A 29 16.29 0.56 5.11
N ASN A 30 15.62 0.21 6.21
CA ASN A 30 16.27 -0.27 7.42
C ASN A 30 16.74 -1.74 7.33
N SER A 31 16.08 -2.56 6.52
CA SER A 31 16.28 -4.02 6.50
C SER A 31 17.14 -4.53 5.34
N ASN A 32 17.08 -3.88 4.17
CA ASN A 32 17.40 -4.57 2.91
C ASN A 32 18.56 -3.97 2.12
N ASN A 33 19.33 -3.04 2.71
CA ASN A 33 20.44 -2.31 2.05
C ASN A 33 20.07 -1.70 0.68
N LEU A 34 18.76 -1.49 0.43
CA LEU A 34 18.27 -0.90 -0.80
C LEU A 34 18.53 0.60 -0.79
N THR A 35 18.75 1.17 -1.96
CA THR A 35 18.78 2.62 -2.08
C THR A 35 17.40 3.18 -1.69
N PRO A 36 17.32 4.38 -1.08
CA PRO A 36 16.04 4.95 -0.69
C PRO A 36 15.04 5.05 -1.85
N ALA A 37 15.53 5.31 -3.08
CA ALA A 37 14.69 5.37 -4.27
C ALA A 37 14.06 4.01 -4.62
N ASP A 38 14.84 2.93 -4.58
CA ASP A 38 14.35 1.58 -4.90
C ASP A 38 13.42 1.03 -3.80
N ALA A 39 13.72 1.36 -2.54
CA ALA A 39 12.85 1.03 -1.42
C ALA A 39 11.48 1.72 -1.55
N ILE A 40 11.45 3.01 -1.91
CA ILE A 40 10.20 3.75 -2.14
C ILE A 40 9.41 3.14 -3.30
N ARG A 41 10.04 2.87 -4.45
CA ARG A 41 9.36 2.25 -5.59
C ARG A 41 8.75 0.89 -5.24
N THR A 42 9.52 0.06 -4.55
CA THR A 42 9.07 -1.27 -4.10
C THR A 42 7.90 -1.16 -3.13
N ALA A 43 7.99 -0.25 -2.16
CA ALA A 43 6.94 0.01 -1.19
C ALA A 43 5.65 0.51 -1.84
N ILE A 44 5.75 1.39 -2.84
CA ILE A 44 4.60 1.88 -3.61
C ILE A 44 3.90 0.72 -4.32
N LEU A 45 4.65 -0.17 -4.98
CA LEU A 45 4.08 -1.34 -5.67
C LEU A 45 3.36 -2.28 -4.68
N GLN A 46 4.00 -2.58 -3.56
CA GLN A 46 3.41 -3.41 -2.51
C GLN A 46 2.15 -2.79 -1.89
N ALA A 47 2.17 -1.48 -1.64
CA ALA A 47 1.02 -0.76 -1.09
C ALA A 47 -0.16 -0.73 -2.08
N LYS A 48 0.10 -0.58 -3.39
CA LYS A 48 -0.92 -0.66 -4.43
C LYS A 48 -1.56 -2.06 -4.51
N ASP A 49 -0.75 -3.11 -4.53
CA ASP A 49 -1.24 -4.49 -4.54
C ASP A 49 -2.09 -4.81 -3.30
N TRP A 50 -1.64 -4.36 -2.12
CA TRP A 50 -2.43 -4.47 -0.90
C TRP A 50 -3.79 -3.75 -1.01
N ALA A 51 -3.82 -2.54 -1.57
CA ALA A 51 -5.05 -1.77 -1.72
C ALA A 51 -6.06 -2.50 -2.62
N VAL A 52 -5.60 -3.04 -3.76
CA VAL A 52 -6.44 -3.85 -4.67
C VAL A 52 -6.97 -5.10 -3.96
N LYS A 53 -6.12 -5.84 -3.24
CA LYS A 53 -6.53 -7.02 -2.47
C LYS A 53 -7.55 -6.68 -1.38
N SER A 54 -7.38 -5.54 -0.70
CA SER A 54 -8.32 -5.06 0.31
C SER A 54 -9.71 -4.76 -0.29
N VAL A 55 -9.75 -4.03 -1.41
CA VAL A 55 -10.99 -3.75 -2.14
C VAL A 55 -11.64 -5.04 -2.60
N ASN A 56 -10.90 -5.94 -3.25
CA ASN A 56 -11.43 -7.23 -3.71
C ASN A 56 -12.02 -8.06 -2.57
N ARG A 57 -11.33 -8.11 -1.41
CA ARG A 57 -11.83 -8.81 -0.24
C ARG A 57 -13.11 -8.18 0.31
N ASN A 58 -13.21 -6.86 0.31
CA ASN A 58 -14.41 -6.15 0.77
C ASN A 58 -15.58 -6.36 -0.18
N VAL A 59 -15.35 -6.29 -1.49
CA VAL A 59 -16.37 -6.58 -2.50
C VAL A 59 -16.84 -8.03 -2.37
N TRP A 60 -15.93 -8.99 -2.27
CA TRP A 60 -16.28 -10.41 -2.06
C TRP A 60 -17.11 -10.63 -0.80
N LYS A 61 -16.74 -10.00 0.33
CA LYS A 61 -17.54 -10.07 1.56
C LYS A 61 -18.94 -9.51 1.37
N LYS A 62 -19.08 -8.36 0.70
CA LYS A 62 -20.39 -7.76 0.41
C LYS A 62 -21.24 -8.64 -0.49
N LEU A 63 -20.66 -9.17 -1.58
CA LEU A 63 -21.36 -10.09 -2.47
C LEU A 63 -21.83 -11.33 -1.71
N LYS A 64 -20.94 -11.96 -0.93
CA LYS A 64 -21.30 -13.11 -0.09
C LYS A 64 -22.39 -12.79 0.92
N GLN A 65 -22.37 -11.59 1.52
CA GLN A 65 -23.42 -11.15 2.44
C GLN A 65 -24.74 -10.95 1.71
N VAL A 66 -24.75 -10.32 0.54
CA VAL A 66 -25.94 -10.16 -0.30
C VAL A 66 -26.48 -11.53 -0.74
N ASP A 67 -25.62 -12.48 -1.11
CA ASP A 67 -26.03 -13.86 -1.42
C ASP A 67 -26.62 -14.58 -0.19
N SER A 68 -26.25 -14.14 1.03
CA SER A 68 -26.78 -14.69 2.28
C SER A 68 -28.05 -13.96 2.76
N GLU A 69 -28.28 -12.73 2.30
CA GLU A 69 -29.41 -11.86 2.64
C GLU A 69 -30.48 -11.80 1.52
N GLY A 70 -30.20 -12.34 0.33
CA GLY A 70 -31.05 -12.34 -0.86
C GLY A 70 -31.63 -13.72 -1.18
N LEU A 71 -32.93 -13.87 -0.86
CA LEU A 71 -33.86 -15.02 -1.03
C LEU A 71 -33.73 -16.15 0.01
#